data_AF-A0ABC8SBN6-F1
#
_entry.id   AF-A0ABC8SBN6-F1
#
_cell.length_a   1.000
_cell.length_b   1.000
_cell.length_c   1.000
_cell.angle_alpha   90.00
_cell.angle_beta   90.00
_cell.angle_gamma   90.00
#
_symmetry.space_group_name_H-M   'P 1'
#
loop_
_entity.id
_entity.type
_entity.pdbx_description
1 polymer ?
#
loop_
_entity_poly.entity_id
_entity_poly.type
_entity_poly.pdbx_seq_one_letter_code
_entity_poly.pdbx_strand_id
1 'polypeptide(L)'
;MAVDPKLSANYDEQEIEHLMIVGLWCAHPDPSHRPSIRQAIHVLNFEATLPILPSQMPVPTYSTPSAHMATSSQLLSYGTIISESI
;
A
#
# COMPACT_ATOMS: atom_id res chain seq x y z
N MET A 1 -3.06 -20.77 12.52
CA MET A 1 -3.66 -20.25 11.27
C MET A 1 -5.12 -20.62 11.21
N ALA A 2 -5.97 -19.74 10.68
CA ALA A 2 -7.33 -20.08 10.30
C ALA A 2 -7.36 -20.24 8.78
N VAL A 3 -7.64 -21.44 8.29
CA VAL A 3 -7.81 -21.73 6.86
C VAL A 3 -9.29 -22.03 6.61
N ASP A 4 -9.81 -21.60 5.45
CA ASP A 4 -11.20 -21.84 5.10
C ASP A 4 -11.51 -23.35 5.16
N PRO A 5 -12.52 -23.80 5.93
CA PRO A 5 -12.91 -25.21 5.99
C PRO A 5 -13.22 -25.83 4.62
N LYS A 6 -13.61 -25.02 3.62
CA LYS A 6 -13.87 -25.46 2.25
C LYS A 6 -12.63 -25.96 1.51
N LEU A 7 -11.42 -25.63 1.98
CA LEU A 7 -10.18 -26.18 1.43
C LEU A 7 -9.93 -27.65 1.82
N SER A 8 -10.81 -28.25 2.64
CA SER A 8 -10.83 -29.68 2.98
C SER A 8 -9.47 -30.28 3.38
N ALA A 9 -8.59 -29.48 3.99
CA ALA A 9 -7.20 -29.84 4.30
C ALA A 9 -6.33 -30.27 3.10
N ASN A 10 -6.74 -29.96 1.87
CA ASN A 10 -5.99 -30.21 0.64
C ASN A 10 -5.04 -29.04 0.33
N TYR A 11 -4.20 -28.68 1.29
CA TYR A 11 -3.21 -27.62 1.12
C TYR A 11 -1.93 -27.97 1.87
N ASP A 12 -0.81 -27.45 1.38
CA ASP A 12 0.45 -27.50 2.09
C ASP A 12 0.51 -26.37 3.13
N GLU A 13 0.91 -26.68 4.36
CA GLU A 13 0.96 -25.71 5.46
C GLU A 13 1.97 -24.58 5.18
N GLN A 14 3.09 -24.90 4.53
CA GLN A 14 4.12 -23.95 4.14
C GLN A 14 3.60 -23.00 3.05
N GLU A 15 2.81 -23.50 2.10
CA GLU A 15 2.16 -22.67 1.08
C GLU A 15 1.17 -21.68 1.71
N ILE A 16 0.36 -22.11 2.69
CA ILE A 16 -0.56 -21.21 3.41
C ILE A 16 0.22 -20.17 4.20
N GLU A 17 1.29 -20.56 4.89
CA GLU A 17 2.14 -19.62 5.63
C GLU A 17 2.73 -18.56 4.71
N HIS A 18 3.32 -18.96 3.58
CA HIS A 18 3.89 -18.04 2.59
C HIS A 18 2.83 -17.11 2.01
N LEU A 19 1.65 -17.66 1.67
CA LEU A 19 0.53 -16.89 1.17
C LEU A 19 0.05 -15.84 2.19
N MET A 20 -0.02 -16.20 3.47
CA MET A 20 -0.42 -15.29 4.54
C MET A 20 0.58 -14.15 4.71
N ILE A 21 1.88 -14.46 4.75
CA ILE A 21 2.94 -13.45 4.89
C ILE A 21 2.96 -12.51 3.68
N VAL A 22 2.94 -13.06 2.46
CA VAL A 22 2.90 -12.24 1.23
C VAL A 22 1.61 -11.41 1.17
N GLY A 23 0.47 -11.98 1.54
CA GLY A 23 -0.81 -11.26 1.61
C GLY A 23 -0.75 -10.07 2.57
N LEU A 24 -0.17 -10.25 3.76
CA LEU A 24 0.00 -9.17 4.73
C LEU A 24 0.98 -8.10 4.23
N TRP A 25 2.06 -8.50 3.57
CA TRP A 25 3.02 -7.57 2.96
C TRP A 25 2.37 -6.72 1.86
N CYS A 26 1.55 -7.35 1.00
CA CYS A 26 0.76 -6.69 -0.03
C CYS A 26 -0.28 -5.72 0.55
N ALA A 27 -0.86 -6.05 1.71
CA ALA A 27 -1.87 -5.24 2.39
C ALA A 27 -1.28 -4.08 3.22
N HIS A 28 0.03 -3.82 3.14
CA HIS A 28 0.65 -2.74 3.90
C HIS A 28 -0.05 -1.39 3.63
N PRO A 29 -0.38 -0.61 4.69
CA PRO A 29 -1.15 0.62 4.52
C PRO A 29 -0.43 1.66 3.67
N ASP A 30 0.88 1.81 3.87
CA ASP A 30 1.75 2.64 3.02
C ASP A 30 2.08 1.89 1.70
N PRO A 31 1.72 2.44 0.53
CA PRO A 31 2.02 1.83 -0.78
C PRO A 31 3.50 1.65 -1.06
N SER A 32 4.38 2.47 -0.49
CA SER A 32 5.83 2.41 -0.75
C SER A 32 6.50 1.16 -0.16
N HIS A 33 5.85 0.53 0.83
CA HIS A 33 6.33 -0.68 1.50
C HIS A 33 5.70 -1.95 0.93
N ARG A 34 4.72 -1.84 0.02
CA ARG A 34 4.12 -3.00 -0.66
C ARG A 34 5.13 -3.58 -1.66
N PRO A 35 5.17 -4.91 -1.82
CA PRO A 35 6.00 -5.51 -2.85
C PRO A 35 5.47 -5.19 -4.25
N SER A 36 6.37 -5.17 -5.24
CA SER A 36 5.94 -5.31 -6.62
C SER A 36 5.34 -6.70 -6.84
N ILE A 37 4.46 -6.83 -7.85
CA ILE A 37 3.87 -8.12 -8.20
C ILE A 37 4.95 -9.18 -8.53
N ARG A 38 6.08 -8.78 -9.12
CA ARG A 38 7.21 -9.67 -9.41
C ARG A 38 7.85 -10.23 -8.14
N GLN A 39 8.07 -9.37 -7.15
CA GLN A 39 8.63 -9.81 -5.86
C GLN A 39 7.67 -10.75 -5.14
N ALA A 40 6.36 -10.43 -5.12
CA ALA A 40 5.35 -11.29 -4.52
C ALA A 40 5.34 -12.69 -5.16
N ILE A 41 5.37 -12.76 -6.51
CA ILE A 41 5.41 -14.05 -7.23
C ILE A 41 6.67 -14.85 -6.90
N HIS A 42 7.86 -14.23 -6.87
CA HIS A 42 9.08 -14.96 -6.53
C HIS A 42 9.04 -15.54 -5.11
N VAL A 43 8.49 -14.81 -4.14
CA VAL A 43 8.34 -15.33 -2.77
C VAL A 43 7.28 -16.45 -2.72
N LEU A 44 6.17 -16.32 -3.44
CA LEU A 44 5.13 -17.35 -3.53
C LEU A 44 5.63 -18.64 -4.21
N ASN A 45 6.55 -18.53 -5.16
CA ASN A 45 7.19 -19.67 -5.82
C ASN A 45 8.38 -20.25 -5.02
N PHE A 46 8.65 -19.75 -3.81
CA PHE A 46 9.81 -20.14 -3.01
C PHE A 46 11.16 -19.85 -3.67
N GLU A 47 11.20 -18.89 -4.60
CA GLU A 47 12.41 -18.46 -5.32
C GLU A 47 13.12 -17.30 -4.59
N ALA A 48 12.50 -16.74 -3.55
CA ALA A 48 13.04 -15.67 -2.72
C ALA A 48 12.68 -15.88 -1.24
N THR A 49 13.46 -15.27 -0.35
CA THR A 49 13.21 -15.32 1.10
C THR A 49 11.98 -14.53 1.50
N LEU A 50 11.26 -15.03 2.51
CA LEU A 50 10.13 -14.33 3.11
C LEU A 50 10.55 -12.97 3.68
N PRO A 51 9.69 -11.93 3.57
CA PRO A 51 9.92 -10.66 4.23
C PRO A 51 9.76 -10.82 5.75
N ILE A 52 10.50 -10.01 6.51
CA ILE A 52 10.26 -9.87 7.95
C ILE A 52 9.18 -8.82 8.13
N LEU A 53 8.03 -9.23 8.66
CA LEU A 53 6.90 -8.34 8.91
C LEU A 53 6.79 -8.00 10.41
N PRO A 54 6.33 -6.78 10.75
CA PRO A 54 6.02 -6.46 12.14
C PRO A 54 4.87 -7.31 12.64
N SER A 55 4.87 -7.62 13.95
CA SER A 55 3.82 -8.43 14.58
C SER A 55 2.47 -7.70 14.69
N GLN A 56 2.45 -6.38 14.50
CA GLN A 56 1.25 -5.56 14.49
C GLN A 56 1.16 -4.81 13.17
N MET A 57 -0.06 -4.67 12.66
CA MET A 57 -0.31 -3.89 11.44
C MET A 57 -0.04 -2.41 11.72
N PRO A 58 0.81 -1.75 10.92
CA PRO A 58 1.07 -0.32 11.08
C PRO A 58 -0.21 0.50 10.95
N VAL A 59 -0.27 1.63 11.65
CA VAL A 59 -1.39 2.56 11.52
C VAL A 59 -1.31 3.25 10.16
N PRO A 60 -2.38 3.25 9.35
CA PRO A 60 -2.38 3.97 8.09
C PRO A 60 -2.13 5.47 8.31
N THR A 61 -1.07 5.98 7.68
CA THR A 61 -0.76 7.41 7.69
C THR A 61 -1.33 8.03 6.43
N TYR A 62 -2.49 8.66 6.53
CA TYR A 62 -3.06 9.43 5.44
C TYR A 62 -2.56 10.86 5.55
N SER A 63 -1.73 11.29 4.60
CA SER A 63 -1.40 12.71 4.46
C SER A 63 -2.66 13.45 4.07
N THR A 64 -3.33 14.08 5.03
CA THR A 64 -4.32 15.10 4.71
C THR A 64 -3.58 16.24 4.02
N PRO A 65 -3.91 16.59 2.76
CA PRO A 65 -3.37 17.81 2.18
C PRO A 65 -3.73 18.95 3.12
N SER A 66 -2.74 19.56 3.75
CA SER A 66 -2.97 20.74 4.56
C SER A 66 -3.65 21.77 3.67
N ALA A 67 -4.85 22.22 4.04
CA ALA A 67 -5.58 23.28 3.35
C ALA A 67 -4.86 24.65 3.40
N HIS A 68 -3.62 24.67 3.92
CA HIS A 68 -2.85 25.86 4.22
C HIS A 68 -1.66 26.04 3.26
N MET A 69 -1.90 26.01 1.93
CA MET A 69 -1.03 26.69 0.94
C MET A 69 -1.81 27.19 -0.29
N ALA A 70 -3.11 27.45 -0.15
CA ALA A 70 -3.85 28.24 -1.14
C ALA A 70 -3.84 29.72 -0.74
N THR A 71 -2.67 30.34 -0.59
CA THR A 71 -2.57 31.79 -0.38
C THR A 71 -1.18 32.24 -0.79
N SER A 72 -1.04 32.49 -2.10
CA SER A 72 -0.23 33.57 -2.68
C SER A 72 -0.19 33.41 -4.20
N SER A 73 0.07 32.20 -4.71
CA SER A 73 0.27 31.98 -6.15
C SER A 73 -1.03 32.09 -6.98
N GLN A 74 -2.18 31.72 -6.42
CA GLN A 74 -3.46 31.78 -7.14
C GLN A 74 -4.02 33.21 -7.23
N LEU A 75 -3.78 34.07 -6.23
CA LEU A 75 -4.23 35.47 -6.26
C LEU A 75 -3.48 36.30 -7.31
N LEU A 76 -2.20 36.03 -7.54
CA LEU A 76 -1.42 36.65 -8.62
C LEU A 76 -1.94 36.25 -10.01
N SER A 77 -2.39 34.99 -10.16
CA SER A 77 -3.01 34.53 -11.40
C SER A 77 -4.37 35.17 -11.63
N TYR A 78 -5.23 35.27 -10.60
CA TYR A 78 -6.54 35.90 -10.71
C TYR A 78 -6.48 37.42 -10.88
N GLY A 79 -5.51 38.11 -10.29
CA GLY A 79 -5.34 39.56 -10.45
C GLY A 79 -4.98 39.99 -11.87
N THR A 80 -4.22 39.15 -12.59
CA THR A 80 -3.81 39.45 -13.98
C THR A 80 -4.99 39.37 -14.96
N ILE A 81 -5.95 38.47 -14.72
CA ILE A 81 -7.09 38.23 -15.63
C ILE A 81 -8.11 39.38 -15.63
N ILE A 82 -8.20 40.15 -14.54
CA ILE A 82 -9.18 41.25 -14.41
C ILE A 82 -8.63 42.55 -15.02
N SER A 83 -7.30 42.71 -15.11
CA SER A 83 -6.67 43.88 -15.72
C SER A 83 -6.70 43.91 -17.25
N GLU A 84 -7.03 42.80 -17.93
CA GLU A 84 -7.20 42.77 -19.40
C GLU A 84 -8.64 43.06 -19.87
N SER A 85 -9.54 43.49 -18.99
CA SER A 85 -10.95 43.79 -19.34
C SER A 85 -11.38 45.24 -19.08
N ILE A 86 -10.48 46.22 -19.18
CA ILE A 86 -10.85 47.66 -19.26
C ILE A 86 -10.38 48.28 -20.56
#